data_AF-A0A533SEW2-F1
#
_entry.id   AF-A0A533SEW2-F1
#
_cell.length_a   1.000
_cell.length_b   1.000
_cell.length_c   1.000
_cell.angle_alpha   90.00
_cell.angle_beta   90.00
_cell.angle_gamma   90.00
#
_symmetry.space_group_name_H-M   'P 1'
#
loop_
_entity.id
_entity.type
_entity.pdbx_description
1 polymer ?
#
loop_
_entity_poly.entity_id
_entity_poly.type
_entity_poly.pdbx_seq_one_letter_code
_entity_poly.pdbx_strand_id
1 'polypeptide(L)'
;VVGKVAGWVRLPYKMAEYGADNGPFVDCQNGCPYPHTWQLLRDAAPMITSQVNIADYQQIVVLHAGYGEESSSVAKDIWSVTFLGQPVMTSQGTFDRFSVVPEFEARGFDTLGVYAHEFGHLLGLPDLYSRTLEEVGPWDLMARGAWNGKPPGSSPAELLAWDRIFLSWITPQHIVNVEKQSRMNVTIEPIESPSSGVQAVTVQASPQDSKHYYLVEVRQQVGFDAALPSSGVLITYIDETKSSPVKVIDGVQTTSTLNDAPFQVGQKYSDSRNNLVIYIAATNGSSFSVVVDTMSPSPDVAVESLTLDPPTVHPNNTASLTVRIANEGNLKAKPFLASVYLNETLFASRQISLNVGEEQEIRLSWTPTAGGTSVFKVVLDAENVLSESNKENNMRTLRAVVGYALTLQLRPPGAGADLQ
;
A
#
# COMPACT_ATOMS: atom_id res chain seq x y z
N VAL A 1 -28.22 2.32 -8.60
CA VAL A 1 -28.66 1.52 -9.77
C VAL A 1 -30.18 1.36 -9.70
N VAL A 2 -30.90 1.62 -10.78
CA VAL A 2 -32.33 1.29 -10.92
C VAL A 2 -32.44 0.25 -12.03
N GLY A 3 -33.06 -0.90 -11.75
CA GLY A 3 -33.09 -2.03 -12.69
C GLY A 3 -34.45 -2.71 -12.72
N LYS A 4 -34.65 -3.54 -13.74
CA LYS A 4 -35.83 -4.40 -13.90
C LYS A 4 -35.38 -5.80 -14.28
N VAL A 5 -35.95 -6.80 -13.61
CA VAL A 5 -35.72 -8.21 -13.91
C VAL A 5 -36.86 -8.72 -14.79
N ALA A 6 -36.53 -9.30 -15.93
CA ALA A 6 -37.47 -10.11 -16.70
C ALA A 6 -37.51 -11.54 -16.13
N GLY A 7 -38.67 -12.17 -16.13
CA GLY A 7 -38.81 -13.56 -15.71
C GLY A 7 -38.09 -14.52 -16.66
N TRP A 8 -37.89 -15.75 -16.18
CA TRP A 8 -37.24 -16.83 -16.93
C TRP A 8 -37.91 -17.09 -18.29
N VAL A 9 -37.09 -17.21 -19.33
CA VAL A 9 -37.51 -17.62 -20.67
C VAL A 9 -36.74 -18.85 -21.11
N ARG A 10 -37.40 -19.71 -21.90
CA ARG A 10 -36.77 -20.91 -22.44
C ARG A 10 -36.21 -20.62 -23.84
N LEU A 11 -34.89 -20.64 -23.94
CA LEU A 11 -34.18 -20.44 -25.20
C LEU A 11 -34.26 -21.68 -26.12
N PRO A 12 -34.06 -21.52 -27.44
CA PRO A 12 -34.25 -22.58 -28.43
C PRO A 12 -33.17 -23.67 -28.43
N TYR A 13 -31.96 -23.37 -27.94
CA TYR A 13 -30.83 -24.30 -27.91
C TYR A 13 -30.50 -24.78 -26.50
N LYS A 14 -29.77 -25.89 -26.39
CA LYS A 14 -29.28 -26.41 -25.10
C LYS A 14 -28.14 -25.53 -24.58
N MET A 15 -27.89 -25.54 -23.27
CA MET A 15 -26.79 -24.80 -22.63
C MET A 15 -25.44 -25.06 -23.30
N ALA A 16 -25.10 -26.33 -23.54
CA ALA A 16 -23.87 -26.72 -24.22
C ALA A 16 -23.78 -26.24 -25.68
N GLU A 17 -24.88 -25.83 -26.32
CA GLU A 17 -24.83 -25.21 -27.65
C GLU A 17 -24.46 -23.72 -27.57
N TYR A 18 -24.57 -23.10 -26.39
CA TYR A 18 -24.15 -21.73 -26.12
C TYR A 18 -22.75 -21.64 -25.53
N GLY A 19 -22.43 -22.51 -24.56
CA GLY A 19 -21.20 -22.46 -23.78
C GLY A 19 -20.59 -23.83 -23.57
N ALA A 20 -20.18 -24.48 -24.66
CA ALA A 20 -19.33 -25.65 -24.55
C ALA A 20 -17.97 -25.33 -25.13
N ASP A 21 -16.94 -25.78 -24.42
CA ASP A 21 -15.56 -25.56 -24.80
C ASP A 21 -15.17 -26.40 -26.02
N ASN A 22 -14.18 -25.88 -26.74
CA ASN A 22 -13.44 -26.65 -27.72
C ASN A 22 -11.94 -26.55 -27.43
N GLY A 23 -11.39 -27.50 -26.67
CA GLY A 23 -9.97 -27.48 -26.30
C GLY A 23 -9.65 -26.32 -25.35
N PRO A 24 -8.71 -25.40 -25.68
CA PRO A 24 -8.38 -24.26 -24.80
C PRO A 24 -9.36 -23.08 -24.94
N PHE A 25 -10.33 -23.18 -25.84
CA PHE A 25 -11.27 -22.10 -26.16
C PHE A 25 -12.54 -22.24 -25.32
N VAL A 26 -12.63 -21.41 -24.29
CA VAL A 26 -13.80 -21.32 -23.40
C VAL A 26 -15.01 -20.85 -24.19
N ASP A 27 -16.12 -21.57 -24.10
CA ASP A 27 -17.42 -21.22 -24.72
C ASP A 27 -17.37 -20.98 -26.25
N CYS A 28 -16.37 -21.50 -26.97
CA CYS A 28 -16.31 -21.44 -28.43
C CYS A 28 -16.15 -22.82 -29.09
N GLN A 29 -17.26 -23.38 -29.53
CA GLN A 29 -17.31 -24.68 -30.23
C GLN A 29 -16.53 -24.73 -31.55
N ASN A 30 -16.29 -23.60 -32.21
CA ASN A 30 -15.59 -23.56 -33.50
C ASN A 30 -14.07 -23.34 -33.36
N GLY A 31 -13.53 -23.32 -32.13
CA GLY A 31 -12.09 -23.15 -31.87
C GLY A 31 -11.60 -21.71 -32.09
N CYS A 32 -12.47 -20.73 -31.82
CA CYS A 32 -12.19 -19.31 -31.92
C CYS A 32 -11.87 -18.72 -30.53
N PRO A 33 -11.13 -17.60 -30.46
CA PRO A 33 -10.75 -17.01 -29.18
C PRO A 33 -11.86 -16.19 -28.49
N TYR A 34 -13.09 -16.21 -29.00
CA TYR A 34 -14.21 -15.40 -28.49
C TYR A 34 -15.42 -16.26 -28.14
N PRO A 35 -16.01 -16.11 -26.95
CA PRO A 35 -17.14 -16.94 -26.53
C PRO A 35 -18.38 -16.65 -27.39
N HIS A 36 -19.16 -17.69 -27.70
CA HIS A 36 -20.41 -17.57 -28.46
C HIS A 36 -21.63 -17.23 -27.60
N THR A 37 -21.44 -17.07 -26.29
CA THR A 37 -22.50 -16.80 -25.31
C THR A 37 -23.23 -15.47 -25.54
N TRP A 38 -22.71 -14.59 -26.41
CA TRP A 38 -23.46 -13.43 -26.92
C TRP A 38 -24.80 -13.80 -27.58
N GLN A 39 -24.93 -15.04 -28.07
CA GLN A 39 -26.16 -15.57 -28.65
C GLN A 39 -27.30 -15.64 -27.62
N LEU A 40 -27.00 -15.73 -26.32
CA LEU A 40 -28.00 -15.71 -25.26
C LEU A 40 -28.79 -14.41 -25.29
N LEU A 41 -28.13 -13.25 -25.43
CA LEU A 41 -28.82 -11.97 -25.56
C LEU A 41 -29.67 -11.93 -26.83
N ARG A 42 -29.12 -12.37 -27.98
CA ARG A 42 -29.82 -12.43 -29.26
C ARG A 42 -31.14 -13.20 -29.15
N ASP A 43 -31.09 -14.36 -28.50
CA ASP A 43 -32.21 -15.30 -28.44
C ASP A 43 -33.21 -14.94 -27.32
N ALA A 44 -32.74 -14.33 -26.21
CA ALA A 44 -33.59 -13.93 -25.10
C ALA A 44 -34.37 -12.63 -25.37
N ALA A 45 -33.74 -11.64 -26.00
CA ALA A 45 -34.33 -10.32 -26.24
C ALA A 45 -35.73 -10.35 -26.90
N PRO A 46 -36.02 -11.15 -27.95
CA PRO A 46 -37.37 -11.20 -28.53
C PRO A 46 -38.43 -11.79 -27.58
N MET A 47 -38.03 -12.66 -26.64
CA MET A 47 -38.96 -13.37 -25.75
C MET A 47 -39.43 -12.53 -24.55
N ILE A 48 -38.71 -11.45 -24.22
CA ILE A 48 -38.99 -10.61 -23.05
C ILE A 48 -39.64 -9.26 -23.40
N THR A 49 -39.97 -9.01 -24.67
CA THR A 49 -40.52 -7.74 -25.17
C THR A 49 -41.80 -7.28 -24.46
N SER A 50 -42.62 -8.21 -23.97
CA SER A 50 -43.83 -7.91 -23.18
C SER A 50 -43.54 -7.55 -21.72
N GLN A 51 -42.33 -7.83 -21.23
CA GLN A 51 -41.91 -7.64 -19.85
C GLN A 51 -41.03 -6.41 -19.70
N VAL A 52 -40.06 -6.22 -20.60
CA VAL A 52 -39.09 -5.13 -20.53
C VAL A 52 -38.64 -4.73 -21.93
N ASN A 53 -38.49 -3.43 -22.15
CA ASN A 53 -37.75 -2.89 -23.28
C ASN A 53 -36.29 -2.70 -22.85
N ILE A 54 -35.38 -3.55 -23.33
CA ILE A 54 -33.96 -3.50 -22.93
C ILE A 54 -33.25 -2.24 -23.47
N ALA A 55 -33.82 -1.59 -24.49
CA ALA A 55 -33.30 -0.32 -25.02
C ALA A 55 -33.45 0.86 -24.03
N ASP A 56 -34.26 0.71 -22.99
CA ASP A 56 -34.45 1.75 -21.96
C ASP A 56 -33.32 1.73 -20.90
N TYR A 57 -32.41 0.76 -20.96
CA TYR A 57 -31.37 0.53 -19.96
C TYR A 57 -29.97 0.70 -20.56
N GLN A 58 -29.06 1.29 -19.77
CA GLN A 58 -27.66 1.49 -20.14
C GLN A 58 -26.83 0.22 -20.06
N GLN A 59 -27.26 -0.72 -19.21
CA GLN A 59 -26.53 -1.93 -18.87
C GLN A 59 -27.48 -3.12 -18.94
N ILE A 60 -27.02 -4.22 -19.51
CA ILE A 60 -27.79 -5.45 -19.68
C ILE A 60 -27.02 -6.58 -19.02
N VAL A 61 -27.70 -7.36 -18.17
CA VAL A 61 -27.15 -8.56 -17.56
C VAL A 61 -28.05 -9.72 -17.95
N VAL A 62 -27.48 -10.72 -18.60
CA VAL A 62 -28.14 -11.96 -19.01
C VAL A 62 -27.84 -13.03 -17.97
N LEU A 63 -28.85 -13.38 -17.20
CA LEU A 63 -28.79 -14.46 -16.22
C LEU A 63 -29.12 -15.79 -16.90
N HIS A 64 -28.21 -16.78 -16.85
CA HIS A 64 -28.49 -18.13 -17.34
C HIS A 64 -28.74 -19.12 -16.22
N ALA A 65 -29.55 -20.14 -16.49
CA ALA A 65 -29.82 -21.20 -15.51
C ALA A 65 -28.59 -22.10 -15.32
N GLY A 66 -28.43 -22.64 -14.12
CA GLY A 66 -27.34 -23.56 -13.79
C GLY A 66 -26.10 -22.89 -13.21
N TYR A 67 -25.00 -23.64 -13.17
CA TYR A 67 -23.74 -23.21 -12.58
C TYR A 67 -22.88 -22.44 -13.58
N GLY A 68 -22.07 -21.50 -13.10
CA GLY A 68 -20.99 -20.88 -13.87
C GLY A 68 -19.79 -21.83 -13.98
N GLU A 69 -19.14 -21.85 -15.15
CA GLU A 69 -17.97 -22.69 -15.37
C GLU A 69 -16.78 -22.30 -14.47
N GLU A 70 -16.66 -21.01 -14.14
CA GLU A 70 -15.61 -20.45 -13.28
C GLU A 70 -15.50 -21.14 -11.91
N SER A 71 -16.61 -21.68 -11.40
CA SER A 71 -16.63 -22.45 -10.15
C SER A 71 -16.88 -23.94 -10.34
N SER A 72 -17.64 -24.34 -11.37
CA SER A 72 -18.00 -25.74 -11.63
C SER A 72 -16.85 -26.52 -12.28
N SER A 73 -16.02 -25.85 -13.08
CA SER A 73 -15.00 -26.46 -13.95
C SER A 73 -15.57 -27.50 -14.92
N VAL A 74 -16.86 -27.38 -15.28
CA VAL A 74 -17.53 -28.24 -16.25
C VAL A 74 -17.58 -27.50 -17.59
N ALA A 75 -16.82 -28.00 -18.57
CA ALA A 75 -16.66 -27.45 -19.93
C ALA A 75 -17.94 -27.37 -20.81
N LYS A 76 -19.13 -27.55 -20.22
CA LYS A 76 -20.44 -27.41 -20.86
C LYS A 76 -21.34 -26.40 -20.14
N ASP A 77 -20.89 -25.92 -18.99
CA ASP A 77 -21.46 -24.78 -18.29
C ASP A 77 -20.90 -23.52 -18.95
N ILE A 78 -21.63 -22.41 -18.82
CA ILE A 78 -21.22 -21.14 -19.42
C ILE A 78 -20.27 -20.43 -18.46
N TRP A 79 -19.17 -19.88 -18.98
CA TRP A 79 -18.25 -19.04 -18.21
C TRP A 79 -18.77 -17.59 -18.18
N SER A 80 -18.81 -16.97 -17.00
CA SER A 80 -19.22 -15.57 -16.86
C SER A 80 -18.36 -14.61 -17.69
N VAL A 81 -19.00 -13.73 -18.46
CA VAL A 81 -18.26 -12.83 -19.35
C VAL A 81 -19.02 -11.54 -19.63
N THR A 82 -18.26 -10.46 -19.77
CA THR A 82 -18.77 -9.17 -20.24
C THR A 82 -18.28 -8.88 -21.65
N PHE A 83 -19.24 -8.63 -22.55
CA PHE A 83 -18.96 -8.20 -23.91
C PHE A 83 -18.83 -6.67 -23.93
N LEU A 84 -17.73 -6.18 -24.50
CA LEU A 84 -17.47 -4.75 -24.72
C LEU A 84 -17.15 -4.53 -26.20
N GLY A 85 -18.14 -4.07 -26.97
CA GLY A 85 -17.98 -3.75 -28.39
C GLY A 85 -18.31 -4.90 -29.36
N GLN A 86 -18.93 -5.98 -28.91
CA GLN A 86 -19.42 -7.08 -29.77
C GLN A 86 -20.89 -6.84 -30.15
N PRO A 87 -21.22 -6.37 -31.38
CA PRO A 87 -22.58 -5.98 -31.71
C PRO A 87 -23.51 -7.19 -31.83
N VAL A 88 -24.59 -7.18 -31.05
CA VAL A 88 -25.67 -8.17 -31.06
C VAL A 88 -26.94 -7.51 -31.55
N MET A 89 -27.40 -7.93 -32.72
CA MET A 89 -28.68 -7.48 -33.28
C MET A 89 -29.83 -8.26 -32.65
N THR A 90 -30.82 -7.53 -32.13
CA THR A 90 -32.03 -8.09 -31.51
C THR A 90 -33.28 -7.45 -32.10
N SER A 91 -34.47 -7.95 -31.73
CA SER A 91 -35.74 -7.29 -32.08
C SER A 91 -35.95 -5.94 -31.39
N GLN A 92 -35.16 -5.62 -30.36
CA GLN A 92 -35.29 -4.41 -29.56
C GLN A 92 -34.20 -3.36 -29.85
N GLY A 93 -33.23 -3.68 -30.71
CA GLY A 93 -32.09 -2.83 -31.04
C GLY A 93 -30.79 -3.62 -31.20
N THR A 94 -29.71 -2.90 -31.46
CA THR A 94 -28.35 -3.45 -31.49
C THR A 94 -27.64 -3.05 -30.21
N PHE A 95 -27.08 -4.04 -29.52
CA PHE A 95 -26.39 -3.87 -28.24
C PHE A 95 -25.01 -4.47 -28.33
N ASP A 96 -23.99 -3.78 -27.83
CA ASP A 96 -22.61 -4.24 -27.85
C ASP A 96 -21.97 -4.32 -26.46
N ARG A 97 -22.75 -4.00 -25.42
CA ARG A 97 -22.33 -4.01 -24.02
C ARG A 97 -23.35 -4.76 -23.16
N PHE A 98 -22.96 -5.91 -22.62
CA PHE A 98 -23.77 -6.70 -21.70
C PHE A 98 -22.90 -7.76 -21.01
N SER A 99 -23.36 -8.26 -19.87
CA SER A 99 -22.73 -9.38 -19.15
C SER A 99 -23.59 -10.62 -19.22
N VAL A 100 -22.96 -11.78 -19.14
CA VAL A 100 -23.59 -13.08 -18.94
C VAL A 100 -23.11 -13.62 -17.59
N VAL A 101 -24.04 -14.01 -16.72
CA VAL A 101 -23.75 -14.51 -15.36
C VAL A 101 -24.64 -15.70 -15.01
N PRO A 102 -24.23 -16.60 -14.10
CA PRO A 102 -24.96 -17.80 -13.75
C PRO A 102 -26.01 -17.58 -12.66
N GLU A 103 -26.98 -18.48 -12.58
CA GLU A 103 -27.95 -18.57 -11.48
C GLU A 103 -27.27 -19.00 -10.17
N PHE A 104 -26.27 -19.88 -10.26
CA PHE A 104 -25.57 -20.44 -9.11
C PHE A 104 -24.06 -20.52 -9.34
N GLU A 105 -23.30 -20.51 -8.25
CA GLU A 105 -21.93 -21.01 -8.25
C GLU A 105 -21.87 -22.42 -7.66
N ALA A 106 -20.98 -23.24 -8.18
CA ALA A 106 -20.73 -24.58 -7.68
C ALA A 106 -19.98 -24.55 -6.35
N ARG A 107 -19.81 -25.73 -5.73
CA ARG A 107 -18.99 -25.92 -4.51
C ARG A 107 -19.44 -25.10 -3.29
N GLY A 108 -20.68 -24.60 -3.32
CA GLY A 108 -21.27 -23.78 -2.26
C GLY A 108 -20.75 -22.35 -2.25
N PHE A 109 -20.24 -21.85 -3.38
CA PHE A 109 -19.82 -20.47 -3.55
C PHE A 109 -21.06 -19.57 -3.75
N ASP A 110 -20.89 -18.27 -3.57
CA ASP A 110 -21.92 -17.25 -3.74
C ASP A 110 -21.70 -16.49 -5.07
N THR A 111 -22.80 -16.14 -5.76
CA THR A 111 -22.76 -15.46 -7.06
C THR A 111 -22.49 -13.96 -6.95
N LEU A 112 -22.59 -13.37 -5.75
CA LEU A 112 -22.44 -11.92 -5.55
C LEU A 112 -21.11 -11.39 -6.10
N GLY A 113 -20.01 -12.08 -5.81
CA GLY A 113 -18.68 -11.70 -6.29
C GLY A 113 -18.56 -11.67 -7.81
N VAL A 114 -19.05 -12.71 -8.49
CA VAL A 114 -19.09 -12.81 -9.95
C VAL A 114 -19.95 -11.71 -10.55
N TYR A 115 -21.14 -11.45 -9.98
CA TYR A 115 -22.03 -10.41 -10.49
C TYR A 115 -21.41 -9.02 -10.36
N ALA A 116 -20.76 -8.75 -9.23
CA ALA A 116 -20.07 -7.49 -9.01
C ALA A 116 -18.87 -7.33 -9.95
N HIS A 117 -18.09 -8.39 -10.17
CA HIS A 117 -16.96 -8.41 -11.09
C HIS A 117 -17.36 -8.11 -12.54
N GLU A 118 -18.37 -8.82 -13.06
CA GLU A 118 -18.87 -8.57 -14.41
C GLU A 118 -19.50 -7.17 -14.55
N PHE A 119 -20.17 -6.70 -13.49
CA PHE A 119 -20.66 -5.32 -13.48
C PHE A 119 -19.52 -4.30 -13.48
N GLY A 120 -18.36 -4.61 -12.89
CA GLY A 120 -17.13 -3.80 -12.99
C GLY A 120 -16.67 -3.60 -14.44
N HIS A 121 -16.69 -4.66 -15.26
CA HIS A 121 -16.44 -4.53 -16.70
C HIS A 121 -17.51 -3.67 -17.41
N LEU A 122 -18.78 -3.78 -17.01
CA LEU A 122 -19.84 -2.88 -17.45
C LEU A 122 -19.67 -1.42 -17.00
N LEU A 123 -18.71 -1.12 -16.11
CA LEU A 123 -18.29 0.24 -15.79
C LEU A 123 -17.01 0.64 -16.54
N GLY A 124 -16.28 -0.33 -17.11
CA GLY A 124 -15.11 -0.12 -17.96
C GLY A 124 -13.80 -0.57 -17.33
N LEU A 125 -13.84 -1.22 -16.16
CA LEU A 125 -12.65 -1.75 -15.50
C LEU A 125 -12.13 -3.01 -16.24
N PRO A 126 -10.81 -3.18 -16.37
CA PRO A 126 -10.22 -4.40 -16.91
C PRO A 126 -10.11 -5.49 -15.84
N ASP A 127 -9.84 -6.72 -16.26
CA ASP A 127 -9.32 -7.75 -15.35
C ASP A 127 -7.96 -7.34 -14.81
N LEU A 128 -7.77 -7.47 -13.49
CA LEU A 128 -6.51 -7.19 -12.81
C LEU A 128 -5.74 -8.45 -12.41
N TYR A 129 -6.35 -9.64 -12.46
CA TYR A 129 -5.65 -10.90 -12.26
C TYR A 129 -4.93 -11.38 -13.53
N SER A 130 -3.98 -12.29 -13.38
CA SER A 130 -3.33 -12.97 -14.49
C SER A 130 -3.24 -14.47 -14.23
N ARG A 131 -3.39 -15.28 -15.29
CA ARG A 131 -3.30 -16.74 -15.22
C ARG A 131 -1.87 -17.25 -14.93
N THR A 132 -0.86 -16.38 -15.06
CA THR A 132 0.56 -16.76 -14.87
C THR A 132 1.18 -16.21 -13.60
N LEU A 133 0.81 -14.99 -13.22
CA LEU A 133 1.35 -14.32 -12.03
C LEU A 133 0.28 -13.44 -11.41
N GLU A 134 -0.11 -13.76 -10.19
CA GLU A 134 -1.03 -12.94 -9.41
C GLU A 134 -0.30 -11.71 -8.87
N GLU A 135 -0.67 -10.51 -9.35
CA GLU A 135 -0.05 -9.24 -8.94
C GLU A 135 -0.95 -8.42 -8.00
N VAL A 136 -2.24 -8.76 -7.83
CA VAL A 136 -3.20 -7.99 -7.02
C VAL A 136 -3.80 -8.81 -5.88
N GLY A 137 -4.15 -10.07 -6.12
CA GLY A 137 -4.59 -11.00 -5.10
C GLY A 137 -5.97 -10.66 -4.53
N PRO A 138 -6.20 -10.83 -3.22
CA PRO A 138 -7.52 -10.73 -2.60
C PRO A 138 -7.98 -9.28 -2.38
N TRP A 139 -7.23 -8.29 -2.85
CA TRP A 139 -7.43 -6.88 -2.50
C TRP A 139 -8.35 -6.12 -3.45
N ASP A 140 -8.67 -6.67 -4.62
CA ASP A 140 -9.52 -6.01 -5.61
C ASP A 140 -10.60 -6.92 -6.17
N LEU A 141 -11.79 -6.35 -6.43
CA LEU A 141 -12.92 -7.01 -7.07
C LEU A 141 -12.59 -7.54 -8.47
N MET A 142 -11.81 -6.79 -9.24
CA MET A 142 -11.35 -7.15 -10.60
C MET A 142 -10.19 -8.15 -10.58
N ALA A 143 -9.81 -8.64 -9.39
CA ALA A 143 -8.81 -9.68 -9.18
C ALA A 143 -9.41 -10.86 -8.40
N ARG A 144 -8.58 -11.58 -7.63
CA ARG A 144 -9.04 -12.68 -6.77
C ARG A 144 -10.00 -12.24 -5.65
N GLY A 145 -10.08 -10.94 -5.37
CA GLY A 145 -10.96 -10.37 -4.35
C GLY A 145 -12.45 -10.64 -4.62
N ALA A 146 -12.86 -10.91 -5.87
CA ALA A 146 -14.22 -11.37 -6.20
C ALA A 146 -14.63 -12.62 -5.40
N TRP A 147 -13.68 -13.48 -5.01
CA TRP A 147 -13.95 -14.73 -4.31
C TRP A 147 -13.81 -14.66 -2.79
N ASN A 148 -13.61 -13.46 -2.22
CA ASN A 148 -13.54 -13.30 -0.78
C ASN A 148 -14.86 -13.68 -0.09
N GLY A 149 -14.78 -14.06 1.19
CA GLY A 149 -15.93 -14.42 2.02
C GLY A 149 -16.02 -15.90 2.40
N LYS A 150 -16.99 -16.20 3.27
CA LYS A 150 -17.34 -17.56 3.66
C LYS A 150 -18.87 -17.69 3.69
N PRO A 151 -19.49 -18.24 2.64
CA PRO A 151 -18.87 -18.95 1.50
C PRO A 151 -18.05 -18.03 0.56
N PRO A 152 -17.11 -18.57 -0.24
CA PRO A 152 -16.37 -17.78 -1.23
C PRO A 152 -17.32 -17.03 -2.17
N GLY A 153 -17.03 -15.76 -2.45
CA GLY A 153 -17.88 -14.87 -3.26
C GLY A 153 -18.94 -14.09 -2.47
N SER A 154 -19.18 -14.42 -1.20
CA SER A 154 -20.23 -13.77 -0.38
C SER A 154 -19.85 -12.40 0.16
N SER A 155 -18.56 -12.07 0.16
CA SER A 155 -18.04 -10.79 0.66
C SER A 155 -16.86 -10.37 -0.23
N PRO A 156 -17.13 -10.03 -1.50
CA PRO A 156 -16.08 -9.68 -2.44
C PRO A 156 -15.34 -8.42 -1.97
N ALA A 157 -14.06 -8.31 -2.30
CA ALA A 157 -13.29 -7.10 -2.01
C ALA A 157 -13.95 -5.87 -2.66
N GLU A 158 -13.89 -4.73 -1.98
CA GLU A 158 -14.16 -3.45 -2.62
C GLU A 158 -13.02 -3.09 -3.59
N LEU A 159 -13.33 -2.18 -4.51
CA LEU A 159 -12.40 -1.65 -5.50
C LEU A 159 -11.24 -0.87 -4.86
N LEU A 160 -10.03 -1.11 -5.35
CA LEU A 160 -8.81 -0.36 -5.03
C LEU A 160 -8.92 1.11 -5.47
N ALA A 161 -8.04 1.96 -4.93
CA ALA A 161 -7.93 3.37 -5.28
C ALA A 161 -7.78 3.57 -6.79
N TRP A 162 -7.05 2.71 -7.49
CA TRP A 162 -6.87 2.81 -8.94
C TRP A 162 -8.22 2.75 -9.67
N ASP A 163 -9.02 1.71 -9.40
CA ASP A 163 -10.34 1.50 -9.99
C ASP A 163 -11.31 2.64 -9.64
N ARG A 164 -11.31 3.07 -8.37
CA ARG A 164 -12.16 4.18 -7.94
C ARG A 164 -11.75 5.51 -8.56
N ILE A 165 -10.46 5.75 -8.79
CA ILE A 165 -9.98 6.94 -9.50
C ILE A 165 -10.39 6.87 -10.97
N PHE A 166 -10.22 5.71 -11.61
CA PHE A 166 -10.65 5.47 -13.00
C PHE A 166 -12.15 5.75 -13.18
N LEU A 167 -12.98 5.29 -12.24
CA LEU A 167 -14.43 5.53 -12.24
C LEU A 167 -14.84 6.91 -11.71
N SER A 168 -13.89 7.75 -11.28
CA SER A 168 -14.14 9.05 -10.62
C SER A 168 -14.99 8.95 -9.35
N TRP A 169 -14.91 7.84 -8.63
CA TRP A 169 -15.59 7.61 -7.35
C TRP A 169 -14.83 8.22 -6.16
N ILE A 170 -13.52 8.42 -6.29
CA ILE A 170 -12.76 9.31 -5.41
C ILE A 170 -12.59 10.64 -6.15
N THR A 171 -13.13 11.72 -5.59
CA THR A 171 -12.98 13.04 -6.21
C THR A 171 -11.56 13.58 -6.00
N PRO A 172 -11.04 14.43 -6.89
CA PRO A 172 -9.66 14.93 -6.81
C PRO A 172 -9.27 15.62 -5.49
N GLN A 173 -10.24 16.14 -4.73
CA GLN A 173 -10.01 16.79 -3.44
C GLN A 173 -9.64 15.79 -2.33
N HIS A 174 -9.97 14.51 -2.49
CA HIS A 174 -9.65 13.42 -1.58
C HIS A 174 -8.36 12.68 -1.98
N ILE A 175 -7.63 13.20 -2.98
CA ILE A 175 -6.39 12.62 -3.49
C ILE A 175 -5.25 13.62 -3.27
N VAL A 176 -4.19 13.19 -2.58
CA VAL A 176 -2.97 13.99 -2.46
C VAL A 176 -1.97 13.52 -3.51
N ASN A 177 -1.52 14.45 -4.36
CA ASN A 177 -0.45 14.19 -5.32
C ASN A 177 0.88 14.65 -4.74
N VAL A 178 1.81 13.73 -4.52
CA VAL A 178 3.13 14.03 -3.97
C VAL A 178 4.12 14.25 -5.12
N GLU A 179 4.63 15.47 -5.22
CA GLU A 179 5.66 15.84 -6.19
C GLU A 179 7.04 15.28 -5.81
N LYS A 180 7.97 15.21 -6.78
CA LYS A 180 9.36 14.86 -6.50
C LYS A 180 10.05 15.92 -5.64
N GLN A 181 11.13 15.53 -4.96
CA GLN A 181 11.91 16.42 -4.08
C GLN A 181 11.06 17.01 -2.94
N SER A 182 10.09 16.25 -2.44
CA SER A 182 9.23 16.67 -1.35
C SER A 182 9.18 15.61 -0.25
N ARG A 183 8.88 16.06 0.97
CA ARG A 183 8.58 15.19 2.10
C ARG A 183 7.26 15.65 2.72
N MET A 184 6.26 14.78 2.70
CA MET A 184 4.92 15.07 3.19
C MET A 184 4.48 14.03 4.20
N ASN A 185 3.77 14.46 5.24
CA ASN A 185 3.03 13.56 6.14
C ASN A 185 1.54 13.72 5.86
N VAL A 186 0.86 12.64 5.47
CA VAL A 186 -0.54 12.65 5.06
C VAL A 186 -1.31 11.68 5.95
N THR A 187 -2.44 12.12 6.51
CA THR A 187 -3.39 11.21 7.16
C THR A 187 -4.35 10.67 6.10
N ILE A 188 -4.31 9.36 5.87
CA ILE A 188 -5.15 8.65 4.90
C ILE A 188 -6.26 7.94 5.69
N GLU A 189 -7.50 8.19 5.30
CA GLU A 189 -8.70 7.55 5.85
C GLU A 189 -9.05 6.28 5.05
N PRO A 190 -9.72 5.29 5.68
CA PRO A 190 -10.13 4.07 5.01
C PRO A 190 -10.96 4.32 3.75
N ILE A 191 -10.68 3.57 2.69
CA ILE A 191 -11.37 3.72 1.41
C ILE A 191 -12.82 3.20 1.45
N GLU A 192 -13.11 2.27 2.36
CA GLU A 192 -14.43 1.64 2.54
C GLU A 192 -15.48 2.60 3.14
N SER A 193 -15.03 3.71 3.74
CA SER A 193 -15.89 4.64 4.46
C SER A 193 -16.07 5.96 3.70
N PRO A 194 -17.28 6.57 3.72
CA PRO A 194 -17.44 7.96 3.28
C PRO A 194 -16.51 8.87 4.09
N SER A 195 -15.75 9.71 3.40
CA SER A 195 -14.71 10.56 3.99
C SER A 195 -14.82 11.99 3.48
N SER A 196 -14.48 12.95 4.34
CA SER A 196 -14.18 14.32 3.92
C SER A 196 -12.67 14.59 3.83
N GLY A 197 -11.84 13.63 4.24
CA GLY A 197 -10.39 13.70 4.29
C GLY A 197 -9.72 13.09 3.06
N VAL A 198 -8.45 12.69 3.19
CA VAL A 198 -7.70 12.06 2.09
C VAL A 198 -7.97 10.56 2.10
N GLN A 199 -8.30 9.97 0.96
CA GLN A 199 -8.50 8.52 0.81
C GLN A 199 -7.43 7.84 -0.03
N ALA A 200 -6.71 8.60 -0.87
CA ALA A 200 -5.62 8.08 -1.67
C ALA A 200 -4.46 9.08 -1.76
N VAL A 201 -3.23 8.57 -1.82
CA VAL A 201 -2.04 9.36 -2.12
C VAL A 201 -1.39 8.82 -3.39
N THR A 202 -1.21 9.70 -4.37
CA THR A 202 -0.52 9.39 -5.62
C THR A 202 0.90 9.89 -5.56
N VAL A 203 1.86 9.03 -5.87
CA VAL A 203 3.29 9.37 -5.86
C VAL A 203 3.89 9.04 -7.22
N GLN A 204 4.32 10.06 -7.97
CA GLN A 204 4.87 9.87 -9.31
C GLN A 204 6.22 9.12 -9.25
N ALA A 205 6.40 8.09 -10.10
CA ALA A 205 7.67 7.37 -10.19
C ALA A 205 8.75 8.26 -10.80
N SER A 206 8.41 9.08 -11.80
CA SER A 206 9.30 10.06 -12.42
C SER A 206 8.52 11.30 -12.89
N PRO A 207 9.07 12.53 -12.84
CA PRO A 207 8.37 13.73 -13.32
C PRO A 207 8.01 13.70 -14.81
N GLN A 208 8.73 12.91 -15.61
CA GLN A 208 8.52 12.80 -17.06
C GLN A 208 7.66 11.59 -17.45
N ASP A 209 7.19 10.80 -16.46
CA ASP A 209 6.50 9.54 -16.69
C ASP A 209 5.17 9.53 -15.92
N SER A 210 4.11 9.94 -16.59
CA SER A 210 2.77 9.95 -16.01
C SER A 210 2.10 8.58 -15.97
N LYS A 211 2.70 7.55 -16.58
CA LYS A 211 2.11 6.21 -16.70
C LYS A 211 2.56 5.26 -15.60
N HIS A 212 3.60 5.63 -14.87
CA HIS A 212 4.14 4.84 -13.77
C HIS A 212 4.11 5.63 -12.47
N TYR A 213 3.36 5.15 -11.51
CA TYR A 213 3.18 5.83 -10.23
C TYR A 213 2.81 4.84 -9.13
N TYR A 214 2.86 5.31 -7.89
CA TYR A 214 2.40 4.56 -6.74
C TYR A 214 1.08 5.15 -6.26
N LEU A 215 0.17 4.30 -5.83
CA LEU A 215 -0.99 4.68 -5.03
C LEU A 215 -0.82 4.10 -3.62
N VAL A 216 -1.21 4.90 -2.64
CA VAL A 216 -1.23 4.51 -1.23
C VAL A 216 -2.65 4.73 -0.71
N GLU A 217 -3.23 3.69 -0.14
CA GLU A 217 -4.58 3.68 0.42
C GLU A 217 -4.62 2.95 1.77
N VAL A 218 -5.69 3.16 2.52
CA VAL A 218 -5.95 2.43 3.78
C VAL A 218 -7.09 1.46 3.55
N ARG A 219 -6.87 0.20 3.95
CA ARG A 219 -7.84 -0.88 3.89
C ARG A 219 -8.21 -1.39 5.27
N GLN A 220 -9.51 -1.56 5.52
CA GLN A 220 -10.07 -2.01 6.79
C GLN A 220 -11.07 -3.15 6.55
N GLN A 221 -11.12 -4.12 7.47
CA GLN A 221 -12.07 -5.23 7.42
C GLN A 221 -13.50 -4.80 7.82
N VAL A 222 -14.13 -3.96 7.02
CA VAL A 222 -15.48 -3.43 7.25
C VAL A 222 -16.30 -3.51 5.96
N GLY A 223 -17.64 -3.50 6.09
CA GLY A 223 -18.50 -3.57 4.90
C GLY A 223 -18.29 -4.85 4.10
N PHE A 224 -18.13 -4.74 2.78
CA PHE A 224 -17.83 -5.88 1.91
C PHE A 224 -16.38 -6.38 2.06
N ASP A 225 -15.49 -5.52 2.53
CA ASP A 225 -14.11 -5.85 2.85
C ASP A 225 -13.94 -6.59 4.18
N ALA A 226 -15.02 -6.94 4.89
CA ALA A 226 -14.98 -7.73 6.12
C ALA A 226 -14.24 -9.09 5.98
N ALA A 227 -14.13 -9.61 4.76
CA ALA A 227 -13.43 -10.85 4.46
C ALA A 227 -12.02 -10.67 3.86
N LEU A 228 -11.50 -9.43 3.77
CA LEU A 228 -10.09 -9.21 3.44
C LEU A 228 -9.19 -9.99 4.41
N PRO A 229 -7.98 -10.40 4.00
CA PRO A 229 -7.10 -11.20 4.85
C PRO A 229 -6.44 -10.41 5.99
N SER A 230 -6.27 -9.10 5.83
CA SER A 230 -5.70 -8.20 6.84
C SER A 230 -6.15 -6.74 6.60
N SER A 231 -5.76 -5.82 7.48
CA SER A 231 -6.01 -4.38 7.37
C SER A 231 -4.71 -3.61 7.50
N GLY A 232 -4.63 -2.41 6.94
CA GLY A 232 -3.42 -1.58 6.99
C GLY A 232 -3.30 -0.63 5.80
N VAL A 233 -2.07 -0.19 5.54
CA VAL A 233 -1.77 0.67 4.40
C VAL A 233 -1.36 -0.17 3.21
N LEU A 234 -2.17 -0.21 2.17
CA LEU A 234 -1.84 -0.90 0.93
C LEU A 234 -1.09 0.06 0.00
N ILE A 235 0.01 -0.42 -0.58
CA ILE A 235 0.78 0.31 -1.59
C ILE A 235 0.66 -0.47 -2.89
N THR A 236 0.23 0.19 -3.96
CA THR A 236 0.19 -0.40 -5.30
C THR A 236 1.10 0.37 -6.24
N TYR A 237 1.89 -0.34 -7.04
CA TYR A 237 2.56 0.22 -8.19
C TYR A 237 1.66 0.11 -9.42
N ILE A 238 1.51 1.21 -10.14
CA ILE A 238 0.69 1.32 -11.33
C ILE A 238 1.60 1.45 -12.55
N ASP A 239 1.30 0.68 -13.59
CA ASP A 239 1.92 0.72 -14.91
C ASP A 239 0.82 0.72 -15.97
N GLU A 240 0.39 1.92 -16.37
CA GLU A 240 -0.69 2.13 -17.35
C GLU A 240 -0.30 1.70 -18.78
N THR A 241 0.91 1.17 -18.99
CA THR A 241 1.29 0.57 -20.29
C THR A 241 0.85 -0.88 -20.41
N LYS A 242 0.48 -1.53 -19.30
CA LYS A 242 0.00 -2.91 -19.25
C LYS A 242 -1.52 -3.00 -19.35
N SER A 243 -2.01 -4.18 -19.74
CA SER A 243 -3.44 -4.50 -19.75
C SER A 243 -4.01 -4.70 -18.35
N SER A 244 -3.23 -5.28 -17.43
CA SER A 244 -3.46 -5.23 -15.98
C SER A 244 -2.44 -4.25 -15.40
N PRO A 245 -2.84 -3.00 -15.11
CA PRO A 245 -1.91 -1.95 -14.73
C PRO A 245 -1.56 -1.96 -13.24
N VAL A 246 -2.28 -2.71 -12.41
CA VAL A 246 -2.14 -2.66 -10.95
C VAL A 246 -1.25 -3.79 -10.44
N LYS A 247 -0.30 -3.45 -9.57
CA LYS A 247 0.49 -4.40 -8.81
C LYS A 247 0.53 -4.02 -7.34
N VAL A 248 0.08 -4.91 -6.46
CA VAL A 248 0.22 -4.77 -5.02
C VAL A 248 1.68 -4.98 -4.62
N ILE A 249 2.20 -4.05 -3.82
CA ILE A 249 3.51 -4.17 -3.17
C ILE A 249 3.35 -4.97 -1.88
N ASP A 250 4.05 -6.09 -1.80
CA ASP A 250 4.03 -6.95 -0.63
C ASP A 250 4.88 -6.39 0.52
N GLY A 251 4.23 -6.01 1.61
CA GLY A 251 4.85 -5.55 2.85
C GLY A 251 5.57 -6.63 3.64
N VAL A 252 5.28 -7.91 3.40
CA VAL A 252 5.88 -9.05 4.12
C VAL A 252 6.41 -10.08 3.12
N GLN A 253 7.56 -9.77 2.53
CA GLN A 253 8.21 -10.59 1.49
C GLN A 253 8.71 -11.98 1.95
N THR A 254 8.49 -12.35 3.21
CA THR A 254 8.81 -13.69 3.71
C THR A 254 7.71 -14.70 3.42
N THR A 255 6.52 -14.26 3.02
CA THR A 255 5.44 -15.15 2.57
C THR A 255 5.34 -15.13 1.04
N SER A 256 4.67 -16.13 0.49
CA SER A 256 4.45 -16.25 -0.96
C SER A 256 3.08 -15.71 -1.39
N THR A 257 2.29 -15.16 -0.48
CA THR A 257 0.92 -14.72 -0.74
C THR A 257 0.80 -13.24 -0.49
N LEU A 258 -0.11 -12.56 -1.19
CA LEU A 258 -0.40 -11.14 -0.91
C LEU A 258 -1.32 -10.93 0.30
N ASN A 259 -1.59 -11.95 1.13
CA ASN A 259 -2.57 -11.86 2.20
C ASN A 259 -2.17 -10.90 3.35
N ASP A 260 -0.88 -10.66 3.49
CA ASP A 260 -0.22 -9.79 4.45
C ASP A 260 0.50 -8.61 3.78
N ALA A 261 0.08 -8.25 2.56
CA ALA A 261 0.64 -7.13 1.81
C ALA A 261 0.54 -5.75 2.52
N PRO A 262 -0.52 -5.41 3.29
CA PRO A 262 -0.63 -4.09 3.91
C PRO A 262 0.47 -3.80 4.93
N PHE A 263 1.08 -2.63 4.82
CA PHE A 263 2.07 -2.11 5.74
C PHE A 263 1.41 -1.60 7.03
N GLN A 264 2.10 -1.83 8.14
CA GLN A 264 1.73 -1.46 9.50
C GLN A 264 2.62 -0.33 10.04
N VAL A 265 2.19 0.30 11.13
CA VAL A 265 2.96 1.35 11.81
C VAL A 265 4.38 0.90 12.12
N GLY A 266 5.36 1.74 11.79
CA GLY A 266 6.79 1.47 11.93
C GLY A 266 7.44 0.80 10.71
N GLN A 267 6.66 0.30 9.75
CA GLN A 267 7.19 -0.27 8.52
C GLN A 267 7.39 0.79 7.43
N LYS A 268 8.27 0.47 6.47
CA LYS A 268 8.52 1.31 5.30
C LYS A 268 8.66 0.51 4.01
N TYR A 269 8.21 1.09 2.92
CA TYR A 269 8.57 0.70 1.56
C TYR A 269 9.65 1.64 1.04
N SER A 270 10.58 1.13 0.22
CA SER A 270 11.64 1.94 -0.38
C SER A 270 11.90 1.50 -1.81
N ASP A 271 11.92 2.45 -2.74
CA ASP A 271 12.32 2.27 -4.13
C ASP A 271 13.44 3.26 -4.47
N SER A 272 14.67 2.77 -4.44
CA SER A 272 15.87 3.56 -4.71
C SER A 272 16.01 3.99 -6.17
N ARG A 273 15.35 3.30 -7.12
CA ARG A 273 15.38 3.70 -8.53
C ARG A 273 14.55 4.94 -8.77
N ASN A 274 13.46 5.09 -8.02
CA ASN A 274 12.54 6.21 -8.12
C ASN A 274 12.65 7.20 -6.95
N ASN A 275 13.67 7.07 -6.09
CA ASN A 275 13.94 7.98 -4.98
C ASN A 275 12.71 8.14 -4.07
N LEU A 276 12.12 7.02 -3.66
CA LEU A 276 10.87 6.98 -2.91
C LEU A 276 11.04 6.21 -1.62
N VAL A 277 10.60 6.78 -0.51
CA VAL A 277 10.37 6.10 0.76
C VAL A 277 8.95 6.40 1.21
N ILE A 278 8.18 5.36 1.53
CA ILE A 278 6.85 5.48 2.12
C ILE A 278 6.93 4.84 3.51
N TYR A 279 6.75 5.63 4.57
CA TYR A 279 6.85 5.20 5.96
C TYR A 279 5.51 5.35 6.67
N ILE A 280 5.05 4.28 7.33
CA ILE A 280 3.80 4.29 8.08
C ILE A 280 4.09 4.78 9.50
N ALA A 281 3.84 6.06 9.75
CA ALA A 281 4.33 6.75 10.95
C ALA A 281 3.47 6.50 12.19
N ALA A 282 2.15 6.54 12.03
CA ALA A 282 1.22 6.37 13.15
C ALA A 282 -0.16 5.92 12.65
N THR A 283 -1.00 5.50 13.59
CA THR A 283 -2.43 5.28 13.37
C THR A 283 -3.22 6.29 14.20
N ASN A 284 -4.37 6.73 13.67
CA ASN A 284 -5.34 7.58 14.35
C ASN A 284 -6.74 6.99 14.14
N GLY A 285 -7.19 6.16 15.07
CA GLY A 285 -8.40 5.36 14.90
C GLY A 285 -8.23 4.34 13.77
N SER A 286 -9.08 4.40 12.76
CA SER A 286 -8.99 3.57 11.55
C SER A 286 -8.10 4.16 10.45
N SER A 287 -7.64 5.39 10.63
CA SER A 287 -6.81 6.12 9.66
C SER A 287 -5.32 5.95 9.95
N PHE A 288 -4.48 6.20 8.94
CA PHE A 288 -3.01 6.08 9.07
C PHE A 288 -2.33 7.38 8.67
N SER A 289 -1.32 7.79 9.46
CA SER A 289 -0.39 8.85 9.11
C SER A 289 0.76 8.24 8.32
N VAL A 290 0.89 8.63 7.05
CA VAL A 290 1.88 8.11 6.11
C VAL A 290 2.83 9.24 5.71
N VAL A 291 4.11 9.03 5.93
CA VAL A 291 5.17 9.91 5.46
C VAL A 291 5.63 9.43 4.09
N VAL A 292 5.44 10.26 3.08
CA VAL A 292 5.97 10.05 1.73
C VAL A 292 7.16 10.97 1.54
N ASP A 293 8.31 10.39 1.26
CA ASP A 293 9.57 11.09 1.00
C ASP A 293 10.04 10.76 -0.42
N THR A 294 10.09 11.79 -1.27
CA THR A 294 10.52 11.70 -2.67
C THR A 294 11.80 12.50 -2.94
N MET A 295 12.51 12.89 -1.87
CA MET A 295 13.80 13.56 -2.01
C MET A 295 14.82 12.62 -2.70
N SER A 296 15.67 13.19 -3.57
CA SER A 296 16.72 12.43 -4.26
C SER A 296 17.54 11.61 -3.27
N PRO A 297 18.10 10.45 -3.67
CA PRO A 297 18.83 9.61 -2.77
C PRO A 297 19.98 10.44 -2.22
N SER A 298 19.97 10.62 -0.92
CA SER A 298 20.94 11.44 -0.23
C SER A 298 21.31 10.72 1.06
N PRO A 299 22.60 10.77 1.45
CA PRO A 299 22.95 10.43 2.82
C PRO A 299 22.22 11.37 3.79
N ASP A 300 22.04 10.93 5.01
CA ASP A 300 21.58 11.77 6.13
C ASP A 300 22.31 11.27 7.36
N VAL A 301 23.42 11.91 7.74
CA VAL A 301 24.24 11.44 8.85
C VAL A 301 23.84 12.13 10.15
N ALA A 302 23.28 11.35 11.08
CA ALA A 302 22.71 11.87 12.31
C ALA A 302 23.54 11.49 13.54
N VAL A 303 23.58 12.37 14.55
CA VAL A 303 24.10 12.04 15.89
C VAL A 303 22.97 11.49 16.78
N GLU A 304 22.74 10.19 16.71
CA GLU A 304 21.67 9.49 17.45
C GLU A 304 21.78 9.62 18.97
N SER A 305 23.01 9.55 19.51
CA SER A 305 23.24 9.77 20.93
C SER A 305 24.66 10.24 21.25
N LEU A 306 24.77 10.98 22.34
CA LEU A 306 26.02 11.47 22.90
C LEU A 306 25.94 11.34 24.41
N THR A 307 26.69 10.40 24.98
CA THR A 307 26.62 10.03 26.40
C THR A 307 28.00 9.98 27.03
N LEU A 308 28.05 10.14 28.35
CA LEU A 308 29.27 10.09 29.15
C LEU A 308 29.06 9.14 30.33
N ASP A 309 30.00 8.21 30.52
CA ASP A 309 29.98 7.25 31.63
C ASP A 309 31.30 7.30 32.42
N PRO A 310 31.28 7.66 33.72
CA PRO A 310 30.11 8.10 34.49
C PRO A 310 29.59 9.49 34.06
N PRO A 311 28.30 9.82 34.29
CA PRO A 311 27.72 11.10 33.88
C PRO A 311 28.25 12.31 34.68
N THR A 312 28.80 12.06 35.87
CA THR A 312 29.54 13.05 36.67
C THR A 312 30.96 12.54 36.84
N VAL A 313 31.95 13.37 36.51
CA VAL A 313 33.36 12.97 36.51
C VAL A 313 34.10 13.69 37.63
N HIS A 314 35.01 13.01 38.31
CA HIS A 314 35.88 13.63 39.30
C HIS A 314 37.21 14.05 38.63
N PRO A 315 37.87 15.13 39.10
CA PRO A 315 39.19 15.48 38.61
C PRO A 315 40.17 14.30 38.70
N ASN A 316 40.90 14.05 37.61
CA ASN A 316 41.84 12.95 37.39
C ASN A 316 41.23 11.54 37.27
N ASN A 317 39.89 11.42 37.27
CA ASN A 317 39.22 10.17 36.94
C ASN A 317 38.87 10.13 35.45
N THR A 318 38.97 8.96 34.83
CA THR A 318 38.64 8.77 33.42
C THR A 318 37.15 8.48 33.25
N ALA A 319 36.52 9.14 32.29
CA ALA A 319 35.19 8.84 31.79
C ALA A 319 35.23 8.44 30.31
N SER A 320 34.27 7.63 29.89
CA SER A 320 34.09 7.21 28.50
C SER A 320 32.97 8.03 27.85
N LEU A 321 33.33 8.81 26.84
CA LEU A 321 32.39 9.49 25.96
C LEU A 321 32.00 8.54 24.83
N THR A 322 30.71 8.25 24.70
CA THR A 322 30.17 7.41 23.63
C THR A 322 29.31 8.24 22.69
N VAL A 323 29.66 8.23 21.41
CA VAL A 323 28.91 8.86 20.32
C VAL A 323 28.32 7.75 19.45
N ARG A 324 27.01 7.75 19.25
CA ARG A 324 26.36 6.91 18.23
C ARG A 324 25.94 7.79 17.07
N ILE A 325 26.27 7.32 15.88
CA ILE A 325 25.94 7.97 14.63
C ILE A 325 25.29 6.96 13.69
N ALA A 326 24.39 7.43 12.85
CA ALA A 326 23.69 6.60 11.88
C ALA A 326 23.58 7.32 10.54
N ASN A 327 23.42 6.56 9.46
CA ASN A 327 22.94 7.09 8.20
C ASN A 327 21.44 6.81 8.07
N GLU A 328 20.62 7.81 8.40
CA GLU A 328 19.16 7.79 8.29
C GLU A 328 18.68 7.96 6.85
N GLY A 329 19.60 8.30 5.94
CA GLY A 329 19.34 8.56 4.54
C GLY A 329 19.17 7.28 3.72
N ASN A 330 18.81 7.46 2.46
CA ASN A 330 18.55 6.38 1.51
C ASN A 330 19.67 6.22 0.46
N LEU A 331 20.79 6.95 0.63
CA LEU A 331 22.03 6.77 -0.13
C LEU A 331 23.22 6.54 0.81
N LYS A 332 24.18 5.73 0.36
CA LYS A 332 25.44 5.54 1.08
C LYS A 332 26.15 6.88 1.30
N ALA A 333 26.52 7.17 2.55
CA ALA A 333 27.38 8.28 2.88
C ALA A 333 28.81 7.99 2.38
N LYS A 334 29.31 8.86 1.50
CA LYS A 334 30.75 8.89 1.15
C LYS A 334 31.57 9.22 2.40
N PRO A 335 32.88 8.95 2.43
CA PRO A 335 33.70 9.27 3.60
C PRO A 335 33.57 10.75 4.03
N PHE A 336 33.17 10.97 5.28
CA PHE A 336 33.01 12.29 5.91
C PHE A 336 33.72 12.32 7.28
N LEU A 337 33.94 13.51 7.85
CA LEU A 337 34.55 13.65 9.17
C LEU A 337 33.50 13.73 10.27
N ALA A 338 33.65 12.90 11.30
CA ALA A 338 32.99 13.06 12.59
C ALA A 338 33.97 13.73 13.57
N SER A 339 33.69 14.96 13.96
CA SER A 339 34.54 15.78 14.82
C SER A 339 33.89 15.98 16.19
N VAL A 340 34.67 15.76 17.24
CA VAL A 340 34.28 16.00 18.64
C VAL A 340 35.10 17.17 19.15
N TYR A 341 34.43 18.20 19.66
CA TYR A 341 35.03 19.38 20.27
C TYR A 341 34.80 19.35 21.77
N LEU A 342 35.82 19.74 22.54
CA LEU A 342 35.76 19.98 23.99
C LEU A 342 36.01 21.48 24.22
N ASN A 343 35.00 22.20 24.73
CA ASN A 343 35.07 23.65 24.94
C ASN A 343 35.56 24.41 23.68
N GLU A 344 34.92 24.15 22.54
CA GLU A 344 35.25 24.71 21.20
C GLU A 344 36.64 24.31 20.64
N THR A 345 37.44 23.53 21.37
CA THR A 345 38.72 23.02 20.87
C THR A 345 38.53 21.61 20.33
N LEU A 346 39.11 21.30 19.16
CA LEU A 346 39.03 19.95 18.59
C LEU A 346 39.65 18.93 19.55
N PHE A 347 38.85 17.97 20.00
CA PHE A 347 39.22 16.92 20.95
C PHE A 347 39.60 15.63 20.25
N ALA A 348 38.78 15.20 19.27
CA ALA A 348 39.04 14.05 18.44
C ALA A 348 38.34 14.20 17.08
N SER A 349 38.85 13.54 16.05
CA SER A 349 38.15 13.41 14.77
C SER A 349 38.40 12.03 14.17
N ARG A 350 37.42 11.54 13.40
CA ARG A 350 37.52 10.27 12.69
C ARG A 350 36.82 10.36 11.35
N GLN A 351 37.46 9.84 10.31
CA GLN A 351 36.82 9.68 9.01
C GLN A 351 35.93 8.43 9.02
N ILE A 352 34.70 8.58 8.56
CA ILE A 352 33.65 7.57 8.64
C ILE A 352 32.91 7.50 7.31
N SER A 353 32.46 6.30 6.94
CA SER A 353 31.51 6.08 5.85
C SER A 353 30.47 5.11 6.35
N LEU A 354 29.19 5.38 6.06
CA LEU A 354 28.07 4.56 6.51
C LEU A 354 27.22 4.15 5.31
N ASN A 355 26.92 2.86 5.19
CA ASN A 355 25.90 2.38 4.27
C ASN A 355 24.50 2.85 4.74
N VAL A 356 23.48 2.62 3.91
CA VAL A 356 22.09 2.97 4.24
C VAL A 356 21.65 2.22 5.50
N GLY A 357 21.18 2.95 6.52
CA GLY A 357 20.75 2.38 7.80
C GLY A 357 21.87 1.80 8.68
N GLU A 358 23.14 2.03 8.33
CA GLU A 358 24.27 1.57 9.14
C GLU A 358 24.51 2.52 10.32
N GLU A 359 24.73 1.94 11.50
CA GLU A 359 25.08 2.64 12.73
C GLU A 359 26.55 2.39 13.10
N GLN A 360 27.20 3.39 13.69
CA GLN A 360 28.54 3.25 14.23
C GLN A 360 28.68 3.91 15.60
N GLU A 361 29.41 3.24 16.49
CA GLU A 361 29.73 3.76 17.82
C GLU A 361 31.21 4.21 17.89
N ILE A 362 31.43 5.43 18.39
CA ILE A 362 32.75 6.00 18.68
C ILE A 362 32.89 6.15 20.18
N ARG A 363 33.91 5.50 20.76
CA ARG A 363 34.25 5.64 22.18
C ARG A 363 35.55 6.42 22.34
N LEU A 364 35.52 7.45 23.18
CA LEU A 364 36.67 8.28 23.52
C LEU A 364 36.87 8.30 25.04
N SER A 365 38.12 8.32 25.48
CA SER A 365 38.47 8.44 26.89
C SER A 365 38.78 9.90 27.23
N TRP A 366 38.21 10.40 28.32
CA TRP A 366 38.40 11.76 28.81
C TRP A 366 38.76 11.78 30.29
N THR A 367 39.87 12.44 30.65
CA THR A 367 40.34 12.57 32.03
C THR A 367 40.54 14.06 32.36
N PRO A 368 39.54 14.75 32.94
CA PRO A 368 39.65 16.17 33.26
C PRO A 368 40.56 16.38 34.47
N THR A 369 41.47 17.36 34.41
CA THR A 369 42.39 17.68 35.53
C THR A 369 41.84 18.74 36.49
N ALA A 370 40.83 19.52 36.05
CA ALA A 370 40.22 20.59 36.83
C ALA A 370 38.70 20.41 36.93
N GLY A 371 38.13 20.81 38.07
CA GLY A 371 36.68 20.88 38.26
C GLY A 371 36.05 22.02 37.46
N GLY A 372 34.77 21.87 37.09
CA GLY A 372 34.04 22.85 36.31
C GLY A 372 33.01 22.23 35.38
N THR A 373 32.47 23.04 34.47
CA THR A 373 31.60 22.55 33.38
C THR A 373 32.41 22.46 32.10
N SER A 374 32.36 21.31 31.45
CA SER A 374 32.91 21.06 30.12
C SER A 374 31.79 20.78 29.14
N VAL A 375 31.95 21.23 27.90
CA VAL A 375 30.96 21.02 26.84
C VAL A 375 31.57 20.20 25.73
N PHE A 376 30.99 19.03 25.47
CA PHE A 376 31.27 18.24 24.28
C PHE A 376 30.30 18.62 23.17
N LYS A 377 30.82 18.88 21.98
CA LYS A 377 30.03 19.13 20.77
C LYS A 377 30.49 18.17 19.70
N VAL A 378 29.58 17.34 19.19
CA VAL A 378 29.82 16.50 18.02
C VAL A 378 29.28 17.25 16.80
N VAL A 379 30.07 17.28 15.74
CA VAL A 379 29.70 17.82 14.43
C VAL A 379 30.09 16.81 13.37
N LEU A 380 29.11 16.33 12.61
CA LEU A 380 29.30 15.48 11.45
C LEU A 380 29.36 16.35 10.20
N ASP A 381 30.25 15.97 9.27
CA ASP A 381 30.41 16.62 7.96
C ASP A 381 30.55 18.15 8.03
N ALA A 382 31.40 18.66 8.92
CA ALA A 382 31.60 20.10 9.10
C ALA A 382 32.12 20.82 7.83
N GLU A 383 32.77 20.07 6.93
CA GLU A 383 33.25 20.57 5.63
C GLU A 383 32.18 20.55 4.54
N ASN A 384 30.99 20.05 4.86
CA ASN A 384 29.83 20.01 3.97
C ASN A 384 30.14 19.26 2.66
N VAL A 385 30.84 18.13 2.77
CA VAL A 385 31.22 17.29 1.62
C VAL A 385 30.07 16.37 1.17
N LEU A 386 29.11 16.12 2.06
CA LEU A 386 27.89 15.38 1.77
C LEU A 386 26.76 16.31 1.36
N SER A 387 26.03 15.90 0.33
CA SER A 387 24.75 16.52 -0.05
C SER A 387 23.65 15.73 0.64
N GLU A 388 23.32 16.15 1.87
CA GLU A 388 22.40 15.43 2.74
C GLU A 388 20.95 15.91 2.62
N SER A 389 20.00 15.02 2.97
CA SER A 389 18.57 15.38 3.05
C SER A 389 18.21 16.18 4.30
N ASN A 390 18.93 15.97 5.41
CA ASN A 390 18.80 16.75 6.64
C ASN A 390 20.20 17.08 7.17
N LYS A 391 20.37 18.30 7.69
CA LYS A 391 21.64 18.78 8.27
C LYS A 391 21.51 19.25 9.72
N GLU A 392 20.27 19.35 10.21
CA GLU A 392 19.98 19.83 11.56
C GLU A 392 20.30 18.79 12.63
N ASN A 393 20.35 17.51 12.24
CA ASN A 393 20.68 16.34 13.07
C ASN A 393 22.19 15.98 13.07
N ASN A 394 23.02 16.71 12.32
CA ASN A 394 24.47 16.48 12.22
C ASN A 394 25.24 16.94 13.46
N MET A 395 24.57 17.63 14.39
CA MET A 395 25.20 18.27 15.53
C MET A 395 24.50 17.93 16.84
N ARG A 396 25.28 17.56 17.86
CA ARG A 396 24.77 17.35 19.21
C ARG A 396 25.73 17.84 20.26
N THR A 397 25.19 18.37 21.36
CA THR A 397 25.98 18.91 22.47
C THR A 397 25.65 18.17 23.77
N LEU A 398 26.67 17.87 24.57
CA LEU A 398 26.57 17.29 25.89
C LEU A 398 27.35 18.16 26.89
N ARG A 399 26.68 18.57 27.97
CA ARG A 399 27.32 19.27 29.09
C ARG A 399 27.76 18.25 30.13
N ALA A 400 29.06 18.19 30.40
CA ALA A 400 29.67 17.35 31.41
C ALA A 400 30.04 18.19 32.64
N VAL A 401 29.67 17.73 33.83
CA VAL A 401 30.03 18.37 35.09
C VAL A 401 31.19 17.60 35.72
N VAL A 402 32.29 18.32 35.98
CA VAL A 402 33.47 17.80 36.69
C VAL A 402 33.46 18.34 38.10
N GLY A 403 33.29 17.48 39.09
CA GLY A 403 33.27 17.91 40.48
C GLY A 403 32.75 16.83 41.42
N TYR A 404 32.57 17.22 42.68
CA TYR A 404 31.94 16.40 43.68
C TYR A 404 30.48 16.82 43.81
N ALA A 405 29.55 15.86 43.79
CA ALA A 405 28.17 16.13 44.14
C ALA A 405 28.08 16.36 45.66
N LEU A 406 27.73 17.57 46.09
CA LEU A 406 27.40 17.84 47.48
C LEU A 406 25.98 17.33 47.74
N THR A 407 25.84 16.19 48.41
CA THR A 407 24.52 15.73 48.87
C THR A 407 24.23 16.36 50.22
N LEU A 408 23.31 17.32 50.25
CA LEU A 408 22.90 18.01 51.47
C LEU A 408 21.69 17.28 52.06
N GLN A 409 21.93 16.40 53.03
CA GLN A 409 20.85 15.69 53.74
C GLN A 409 20.34 16.59 54.87
N LEU A 410 19.25 17.33 54.62
CA LEU A 410 18.57 18.10 55.66
C LEU A 410 17.89 17.14 56.64
N ARG A 411 18.40 17.04 57.86
CA ARG A 411 17.68 16.42 58.97
C ARG A 411 16.79 17.48 59.63
N PRO A 412 15.49 17.21 59.84
CA PRO A 412 14.63 18.08 60.64
C PRO A 412 15.18 18.24 62.07
N PRO A 413 15.05 19.41 62.71
CA PRO A 413 15.42 19.58 64.11
C PRO A 413 14.55 18.68 65.00
N GLY A 414 15.15 17.73 65.73
CA GLY A 414 14.44 16.92 66.74
C GLY A 414 14.58 15.38 66.62
N ALA A 415 15.18 14.85 65.55
CA ALA A 415 15.49 13.41 65.48
C ALA A 415 16.81 13.13 66.23
N GLY A 416 16.69 12.91 67.54
CA GLY A 416 17.80 12.54 68.40
C GLY A 416 18.37 11.14 68.15
N ALA A 417 19.63 11.02 68.55
CA ALA A 417 20.40 9.83 68.93
C ALA A 417 20.86 8.83 67.84
N ASP A 418 22.14 9.01 67.47
CA ASP A 418 23.24 8.04 67.42
C ASP A 418 23.06 6.57 66.96
N LEU A 419 23.89 6.28 65.94
CA LEU A 419 24.83 5.16 65.76
C LEU A 419 24.29 3.71 65.71
N GLN A 420 24.48 3.07 64.54
CA GLN A 420 25.74 2.40 64.21
C GLN A 420 26.05 2.52 62.71
#